data_AF-A0A503HJJ3-F1
#
_entry.id   AF-A0A503HJJ3-F1
#
_cell.length_a   1.000
_cell.length_b   1.000
_cell.length_c   1.000
_cell.angle_alpha   90.00
_cell.angle_beta   90.00
_cell.angle_gamma   90.00
#
_symmetry.space_group_name_H-M   'P 1'
#
loop_
_entity.id
_entity.type
_entity.pdbx_description
1 polymer ?
#
loop_
_entity_poly.entity_id
_entity_poly.type
_entity_poly.pdbx_seq_one_letter_code
_entity_poly.pdbx_strand_id
1 'polypeptide(L)'
;MNDEGSGMFDAYIICGTPRTGSTLLCKLLASTGTSGDPHSFYRRQDLSEWADEWKLPARDTMGELEFDVAYFDAAITAGKGGTGIFGLRLMRENLDELSAILDRIFPGLASDKARFEQAFGRILYIHLSRENKLAQAISLIKAQQTGLWHIAPDGTEIERVAPAQEPRYDFERIKGELAKLEAYDAAWNIWFAAQRITPLRVGYDRLSADPAAALLAICEALGVRPPNAGDIRPGVAKLADETSLDWMRRYRLDASG
;
A
#
# COMPACT_ATOMS: atom_id res chain seq x y z
N MET A 1 -12.65 6.43 -36.25
CA MET A 1 -11.33 6.00 -35.73
C MET A 1 -11.23 6.59 -34.34
N ASN A 2 -11.69 5.84 -33.34
CA ASN A 2 -11.53 6.25 -31.96
C ASN A 2 -10.12 5.81 -31.57
N ASP A 3 -9.24 6.79 -31.36
CA ASP A 3 -8.00 6.60 -30.66
C ASP A 3 -8.37 6.35 -29.19
N GLU A 4 -8.73 5.10 -28.88
CA GLU A 4 -8.78 4.64 -27.49
C GLU A 4 -7.35 4.74 -26.98
N GLY A 5 -7.07 5.83 -26.26
CA GLY A 5 -5.74 6.12 -25.74
C GLY A 5 -5.15 4.88 -25.10
N SER A 6 -4.17 4.27 -25.78
CA SER A 6 -3.49 3.11 -25.27
C SER A 6 -2.81 3.54 -23.97
N GLY A 7 -3.33 3.11 -22.83
CA GLY A 7 -2.74 3.40 -21.53
C GLY A 7 -1.24 3.08 -21.56
N MET A 8 -0.42 3.98 -21.03
CA MET A 8 1.03 3.79 -20.98
C MET A 8 1.43 2.63 -20.06
N PHE A 9 0.53 2.25 -19.14
CA PHE A 9 0.73 1.21 -18.13
C PHE A 9 -0.45 0.24 -18.09
N ASP A 10 -0.14 -1.02 -17.82
CA ASP A 10 -1.11 -2.12 -17.63
C ASP A 10 -1.39 -2.32 -16.12
N ALA A 11 -0.48 -1.85 -15.27
CA ALA A 11 -0.56 -1.97 -13.82
C ALA A 11 0.12 -0.81 -13.09
N TYR A 12 -0.18 -0.69 -11.80
CA TYR A 12 0.64 0.08 -10.87
C TYR A 12 0.81 -0.64 -9.53
N ILE A 13 1.93 -0.34 -8.87
CA ILE A 13 2.24 -0.84 -7.54
C ILE A 13 2.52 0.35 -6.62
N ILE A 14 1.70 0.48 -5.58
CA ILE A 14 1.94 1.40 -4.45
C ILE A 14 2.93 0.72 -3.52
N CYS A 15 4.21 1.07 -3.68
CA CYS A 15 5.31 0.65 -2.82
C CYS A 15 5.33 1.54 -1.57
N GLY A 16 4.98 0.99 -0.43
CA GLY A 16 4.87 1.76 0.81
C GLY A 16 5.40 1.03 2.03
N THR A 17 5.24 1.70 3.17
CA THR A 17 5.40 1.11 4.51
C THR A 17 4.11 1.34 5.30
N PRO A 18 3.85 0.59 6.39
CA PRO A 18 2.66 0.80 7.20
C PRO A 18 2.50 2.27 7.65
N ARG A 19 1.28 2.81 7.61
CA ARG A 19 0.96 4.20 8.04
C ARG A 19 1.55 5.34 7.18
N THR A 20 1.72 5.10 5.89
CA THR A 20 2.08 6.11 4.87
C THR A 20 0.88 6.69 4.12
N GLY A 21 -0.35 6.34 4.49
CA GLY A 21 -1.57 6.78 3.79
C GLY A 21 -1.95 5.91 2.59
N SER A 22 -1.35 4.72 2.44
CA SER A 22 -1.64 3.82 1.32
C SER A 22 -3.10 3.38 1.25
N THR A 23 -3.80 3.20 2.38
CA THR A 23 -5.26 2.92 2.38
C THR A 23 -6.07 4.09 1.81
N LEU A 24 -5.73 5.33 2.18
CA LEU A 24 -6.36 6.52 1.61
C LEU A 24 -6.16 6.54 0.09
N LEU A 25 -4.93 6.34 -0.36
CA LEU A 25 -4.61 6.32 -1.78
C LEU A 25 -5.34 5.19 -2.52
N CYS A 26 -5.40 3.99 -1.95
CA CYS A 26 -6.15 2.87 -2.53
C CYS A 26 -7.62 3.21 -2.73
N LYS A 27 -8.30 3.77 -1.71
CA LYS A 27 -9.72 4.16 -1.81
C LYS A 27 -9.94 5.27 -2.83
N LEU A 28 -9.03 6.23 -2.94
CA LEU A 28 -9.10 7.27 -3.97
C LEU A 28 -8.99 6.69 -5.38
N LEU A 29 -8.02 5.81 -5.62
CA LEU A 29 -7.84 5.16 -6.92
C LEU A 29 -9.03 4.28 -7.29
N ALA A 30 -9.50 3.45 -6.37
CA ALA A 30 -10.70 2.64 -6.58
C ALA A 30 -11.94 3.49 -6.90
N SER A 31 -12.10 4.64 -6.23
CA SER A 31 -13.24 5.55 -6.45
C SER A 31 -13.29 6.17 -7.85
N THR A 32 -12.20 6.11 -8.62
CA THR A 32 -12.22 6.60 -10.01
C THR A 32 -13.03 5.70 -10.94
N GLY A 33 -13.21 4.42 -10.59
CA GLY A 33 -13.79 3.41 -11.48
C GLY A 33 -13.00 3.14 -12.76
N THR A 34 -11.76 3.64 -12.87
CA THR A 34 -10.92 3.54 -14.09
C THR A 34 -9.49 3.05 -13.82
N SER A 35 -9.05 3.07 -12.56
CA SER A 35 -7.66 2.75 -12.17
C SER A 35 -7.57 1.54 -11.24
N GLY A 36 -8.33 0.49 -11.49
CA GLY A 36 -8.30 -0.72 -10.68
C GLY A 36 -8.91 -0.58 -9.27
N ASP A 37 -8.76 -1.63 -8.47
CA ASP A 37 -9.14 -1.67 -7.05
C ASP A 37 -7.95 -2.19 -6.22
N PRO A 38 -6.98 -1.32 -5.91
CA PRO A 38 -5.71 -1.74 -5.31
C PRO A 38 -5.89 -2.17 -3.86
N HIS A 39 -5.43 -3.38 -3.54
CA HIS A 39 -5.39 -3.88 -2.17
C HIS A 39 -4.06 -4.56 -1.82
N SER A 40 -3.91 -4.98 -0.56
CA SER A 40 -2.78 -5.80 -0.08
C SER A 40 -2.99 -7.29 -0.32
N PHE A 41 -3.20 -7.69 -1.57
CA PHE A 41 -3.43 -9.10 -1.91
C PHE A 41 -2.28 -9.99 -1.40
N TYR A 42 -1.03 -9.53 -1.49
CA TYR A 42 0.14 -10.30 -1.04
C TYR A 42 0.62 -9.98 0.38
N ARG A 43 -0.25 -9.48 1.27
CA ARG A 43 0.09 -9.39 2.70
C ARG A 43 -0.06 -10.78 3.30
N ARG A 44 1.04 -11.33 3.83
CA ARG A 44 1.10 -12.70 4.39
C ARG A 44 -0.07 -13.08 5.30
N GLN A 45 -0.49 -12.14 6.14
CA GLN A 45 -1.56 -12.35 7.12
C GLN A 45 -2.94 -12.50 6.47
N ASP A 46 -3.13 -11.97 5.26
CA ASP A 46 -4.42 -11.90 4.58
C ASP A 46 -4.55 -12.95 3.46
N LEU A 47 -3.49 -13.70 3.14
CA LEU A 47 -3.51 -14.66 2.02
C LEU A 47 -4.66 -15.67 2.13
N SER A 48 -4.88 -16.21 3.33
CA SER A 48 -6.00 -17.14 3.58
C SER A 48 -7.35 -16.45 3.44
N GLU A 49 -7.48 -15.24 3.99
CA GLU A 49 -8.73 -14.48 3.93
C GLU A 49 -9.12 -14.14 2.48
N TRP A 50 -8.16 -13.74 1.65
CA TRP A 50 -8.39 -13.50 0.21
C TRP A 50 -8.74 -14.78 -0.54
N ALA A 51 -8.04 -15.89 -0.27
CA ALA A 51 -8.33 -17.16 -0.92
C ALA A 51 -9.77 -17.63 -0.61
N ASP A 52 -10.20 -17.47 0.65
CA ASP A 52 -11.56 -17.76 1.09
C ASP A 52 -12.58 -16.82 0.44
N GLU A 53 -12.30 -15.51 0.38
CA GLU A 53 -13.16 -14.51 -0.26
C GLU A 53 -13.39 -14.80 -1.74
N TRP A 54 -12.32 -15.20 -2.46
CA TRP A 54 -12.37 -15.58 -3.87
C TRP A 54 -12.82 -17.02 -4.10
N LYS A 55 -13.11 -17.76 -3.02
CA LYS A 55 -13.56 -19.16 -3.04
C LYS A 55 -12.60 -20.08 -3.81
N LEU A 56 -11.31 -19.86 -3.63
CA LEU A 56 -10.28 -20.74 -4.18
C LEU A 56 -10.36 -22.10 -3.47
N PRO A 57 -10.00 -23.21 -4.15
CA PRO A 57 -9.91 -24.49 -3.47
C PRO A 57 -8.83 -24.43 -2.39
N ALA A 58 -9.04 -25.19 -1.31
CA ALA A 58 -8.14 -25.17 -0.15
C ALA A 58 -6.71 -25.55 -0.59
N ARG A 59 -5.73 -24.87 -0.03
CA ARG A 59 -4.32 -24.98 -0.45
C ARG A 59 -3.77 -26.41 -0.35
N ASP A 60 -4.28 -27.22 0.57
CA ASP A 60 -3.91 -28.63 0.76
C ASP A 60 -4.54 -29.59 -0.26
N THR A 61 -5.48 -29.11 -1.08
CA THR A 61 -6.15 -29.90 -2.12
C THR A 61 -5.46 -29.85 -3.49
N MET A 62 -4.43 -29.03 -3.64
CA MET A 62 -3.71 -28.83 -4.90
C MET A 62 -2.20 -28.65 -4.70
N GLY A 63 -1.43 -28.70 -5.79
CA GLY A 63 0.00 -28.43 -5.74
C GLY A 63 0.31 -26.97 -5.40
N GLU A 64 1.48 -26.70 -4.81
CA GLU A 64 1.86 -25.33 -4.43
C GLU A 64 1.89 -24.36 -5.63
N LEU A 65 2.46 -24.79 -6.76
CA LEU A 65 2.47 -23.99 -7.99
C LEU A 65 1.06 -23.76 -8.53
N GLU A 66 0.19 -24.78 -8.45
CA GLU A 66 -1.19 -24.69 -8.90
C GLU A 66 -1.97 -23.67 -8.06
N PHE A 67 -1.76 -23.68 -6.74
CA PHE A 67 -2.32 -22.69 -5.83
C PHE A 67 -1.81 -21.28 -6.12
N ASP A 68 -0.50 -21.13 -6.30
CA ASP A 68 0.10 -19.82 -6.59
C ASP A 68 -0.45 -19.22 -7.89
N VAL A 69 -0.64 -20.05 -8.94
CA VAL A 69 -1.27 -19.62 -10.20
C VAL A 69 -2.74 -19.23 -9.99
N ALA A 70 -3.53 -20.06 -9.32
CA ALA A 70 -4.94 -19.78 -9.06
C ALA A 70 -5.12 -18.50 -8.21
N TYR A 71 -4.27 -18.32 -7.20
CA TYR A 71 -4.25 -17.12 -6.36
C TYR A 71 -3.85 -15.88 -7.16
N PHE A 72 -2.82 -15.99 -8.00
CA PHE A 72 -2.38 -14.92 -8.88
C PHE A 72 -3.48 -14.46 -9.83
N ASP A 73 -4.17 -15.37 -10.51
CA ASP A 73 -5.26 -15.02 -11.43
C ASP A 73 -6.43 -14.32 -10.72
N ALA A 74 -6.77 -14.80 -9.52
CA ALA A 74 -7.79 -14.17 -8.69
C ALA A 74 -7.37 -12.78 -8.20
N ALA A 75 -6.12 -12.61 -7.78
CA ALA A 75 -5.56 -11.32 -7.38
C ALA A 75 -5.55 -10.32 -8.55
N ILE A 76 -5.17 -10.74 -9.75
CA ILE A 76 -5.23 -9.90 -10.96
C ILE A 76 -6.67 -9.45 -11.22
N THR A 77 -7.63 -10.36 -11.13
CA THR A 77 -9.05 -10.07 -11.35
C THR A 77 -9.56 -9.05 -10.32
N ALA A 78 -9.28 -9.28 -9.04
CA ALA A 78 -9.65 -8.39 -7.95
C ALA A 78 -9.00 -7.01 -8.10
N GLY A 79 -7.69 -6.95 -8.31
CA GLY A 79 -6.95 -5.69 -8.43
C GLY A 79 -7.28 -4.88 -9.68
N LYS A 80 -7.81 -5.51 -10.73
CA LYS A 80 -8.39 -4.81 -11.88
C LYS A 80 -9.74 -4.18 -11.56
N GLY A 81 -10.52 -4.74 -10.64
CA GLY A 81 -11.81 -4.17 -10.22
C GLY A 81 -12.79 -3.91 -11.37
N GLY A 82 -12.75 -4.73 -12.44
CA GLY A 82 -13.54 -4.53 -13.66
C GLY A 82 -13.00 -3.47 -14.64
N THR A 83 -11.82 -2.90 -14.37
CA THR A 83 -11.13 -1.92 -15.23
C THR A 83 -10.00 -2.57 -16.06
N GLY A 84 -9.39 -1.80 -16.95
CA GLY A 84 -8.26 -2.24 -17.75
C GLY A 84 -6.91 -2.27 -17.01
N ILE A 85 -6.81 -1.64 -15.84
CA ILE A 85 -5.54 -1.48 -15.11
C ILE A 85 -5.58 -2.26 -13.80
N PHE A 86 -4.52 -3.02 -13.53
CA PHE A 86 -4.32 -3.70 -12.26
C PHE A 86 -3.67 -2.78 -11.21
N GLY A 87 -4.26 -2.69 -10.02
CA GLY A 87 -3.67 -1.96 -8.89
C GLY A 87 -3.22 -2.91 -7.77
N LEU A 88 -2.05 -2.64 -7.18
CA LEU A 88 -1.54 -3.38 -6.02
C LEU A 88 -0.95 -2.46 -4.96
N ARG A 89 -1.25 -2.72 -3.68
CA ARG A 89 -0.53 -2.14 -2.53
C ARG A 89 0.47 -3.14 -1.99
N LEU A 90 1.75 -2.80 -2.08
CA LEU A 90 2.85 -3.66 -1.65
C LEU A 90 3.65 -2.97 -0.54
N MET A 91 3.63 -3.55 0.66
CA MET A 91 4.48 -3.10 1.76
C MET A 91 5.88 -3.72 1.64
N ARG A 92 6.92 -3.05 2.14
CA ARG A 92 8.32 -3.51 1.95
C ARG A 92 8.53 -4.93 2.46
N GLU A 93 7.92 -5.27 3.59
CA GLU A 93 8.01 -6.57 4.24
C GLU A 93 7.40 -7.72 3.41
N ASN A 94 6.57 -7.41 2.40
CA ASN A 94 5.91 -8.41 1.55
C ASN A 94 6.57 -8.56 0.18
N LEU A 95 7.54 -7.71 -0.17
CA LEU A 95 8.20 -7.72 -1.48
C LEU A 95 8.87 -9.07 -1.79
N ASP A 96 9.65 -9.59 -0.84
CA ASP A 96 10.46 -10.79 -1.03
C ASP A 96 9.56 -12.03 -1.23
N GLU A 97 8.42 -12.06 -0.55
CA GLU A 97 7.43 -13.13 -0.66
C GLU A 97 6.69 -13.09 -2.00
N LEU A 98 6.27 -11.90 -2.47
CA LEU A 98 5.73 -11.75 -3.81
C LEU A 98 6.75 -12.15 -4.88
N SER A 99 8.01 -11.74 -4.73
CA SER A 99 9.08 -12.13 -5.68
C SER A 99 9.26 -13.65 -5.73
N ALA A 100 9.23 -14.33 -4.58
CA ALA A 100 9.33 -15.80 -4.52
C ALA A 100 8.12 -16.51 -5.16
N ILE A 101 6.90 -15.99 -4.97
CA ILE A 101 5.69 -16.50 -5.64
C ILE A 101 5.83 -16.35 -7.16
N LEU A 102 6.19 -15.16 -7.63
CA LEU A 102 6.34 -14.91 -9.06
C LEU A 102 7.51 -15.66 -9.69
N ASP A 103 8.56 -15.97 -8.95
CA ASP A 103 9.66 -16.83 -9.43
C ASP A 103 9.24 -18.30 -9.59
N ARG A 104 8.31 -18.79 -8.76
CA ARG A 104 7.70 -20.12 -8.99
C ARG A 104 6.80 -20.14 -10.21
N ILE A 105 5.99 -19.10 -10.41
CA ILE A 105 5.06 -19.00 -11.56
C ILE A 105 5.82 -18.75 -12.87
N PHE A 106 6.81 -17.86 -12.85
CA PHE A 106 7.59 -17.41 -14.01
C PHE A 106 9.11 -17.61 -13.75
N PRO A 107 9.61 -18.86 -13.74
CA PRO A 107 10.98 -19.16 -13.36
C PRO A 107 12.01 -18.67 -14.38
N GLY A 108 13.23 -18.38 -13.88
CA GLY A 108 14.39 -18.11 -14.73
C GLY A 108 14.56 -16.64 -15.17
N LEU A 109 13.79 -15.72 -14.59
CA LEU A 109 13.91 -14.29 -14.88
C LEU A 109 15.01 -13.62 -14.05
N ALA A 110 15.77 -12.75 -14.71
CA ALA A 110 17.03 -12.20 -14.18
C ALA A 110 16.87 -11.15 -13.06
N SER A 111 15.65 -10.65 -12.81
CA SER A 111 15.40 -9.58 -11.84
C SER A 111 13.95 -9.55 -11.37
N ASP A 112 13.69 -8.93 -10.22
CA ASP A 112 12.33 -8.73 -9.72
C ASP A 112 11.51 -7.90 -10.69
N LYS A 113 12.09 -6.84 -11.29
CA LYS A 113 11.43 -6.02 -12.31
C LYS A 113 10.95 -6.87 -13.48
N ALA A 114 11.80 -7.75 -14.00
CA ALA A 114 11.44 -8.63 -15.12
C ALA A 114 10.30 -9.59 -14.72
N ARG A 115 10.33 -10.17 -13.52
CA ARG A 115 9.25 -11.02 -13.00
C ARG A 115 7.95 -10.25 -12.86
N PHE A 116 8.00 -9.04 -12.34
CA PHE A 116 6.83 -8.23 -12.12
C PHE A 116 6.24 -7.78 -13.46
N GLU A 117 7.06 -7.36 -14.42
CA GLU A 117 6.59 -6.98 -15.77
C GLU A 117 6.03 -8.17 -16.55
N GLN A 118 6.59 -9.37 -16.38
CA GLN A 118 6.02 -10.60 -16.92
C GLN A 118 4.63 -10.91 -16.34
N ALA A 119 4.45 -10.64 -15.03
CA ALA A 119 3.21 -10.91 -14.32
C ALA A 119 2.12 -9.85 -14.60
N PHE A 120 2.48 -8.56 -14.54
CA PHE A 120 1.52 -7.46 -14.48
C PHE A 120 1.51 -6.57 -15.74
N GLY A 121 2.42 -6.80 -16.70
CA GLY A 121 2.61 -5.92 -17.86
C GLY A 121 3.49 -4.71 -17.54
N ARG A 122 3.28 -3.57 -18.22
CA ARG A 122 4.02 -2.34 -17.93
C ARG A 122 3.53 -1.72 -16.62
N ILE A 123 4.46 -1.48 -15.69
CA ILE A 123 4.12 -1.07 -14.32
C ILE A 123 4.52 0.37 -14.06
N LEU A 124 3.58 1.17 -13.54
CA LEU A 124 3.89 2.41 -12.83
C LEU A 124 4.19 2.09 -11.36
N TYR A 125 5.44 2.28 -10.93
CA TYR A 125 5.79 2.18 -9.52
C TYR A 125 5.54 3.51 -8.81
N ILE A 126 4.74 3.47 -7.74
CA ILE A 126 4.42 4.63 -6.91
C ILE A 126 5.07 4.42 -5.55
N HIS A 127 6.10 5.20 -5.24
CA HIS A 127 6.73 5.16 -3.93
C HIS A 127 6.01 6.13 -2.99
N LEU A 128 5.25 5.57 -2.05
CA LEU A 128 4.51 6.32 -1.04
C LEU A 128 5.27 6.29 0.29
N SER A 129 5.86 7.42 0.65
CA SER A 129 6.64 7.57 1.88
C SER A 129 6.06 8.66 2.78
N ARG A 130 6.47 8.63 4.05
CA ARG A 130 6.14 9.66 5.03
C ARG A 130 7.43 10.21 5.61
N GLU A 131 7.60 11.51 5.48
CA GLU A 131 8.83 12.23 5.82
C GLU A 131 9.06 12.23 7.33
N ASN A 132 8.00 12.49 8.12
CA ASN A 132 8.08 12.42 9.57
C ASN A 132 7.91 10.98 10.07
N LYS A 133 9.02 10.23 10.09
CA LYS A 133 9.08 8.82 10.54
C LYS A 133 8.72 8.63 12.00
N LEU A 134 9.03 9.59 12.88
CA LEU A 134 8.60 9.52 14.28
C LEU A 134 7.07 9.56 14.41
N ALA A 135 6.42 10.47 13.68
CA ALA A 135 4.96 10.53 13.65
C ALA A 135 4.34 9.28 13.00
N GLN A 136 5.03 8.65 12.05
CA GLN A 136 4.65 7.37 11.45
C GLN A 136 4.69 6.24 12.50
N ALA A 137 5.81 6.09 13.21
CA ALA A 137 6.02 5.07 14.24
C ALA A 137 4.99 5.19 15.37
N ILE A 138 4.77 6.40 15.89
CA ILE A 138 3.75 6.67 16.91
C ILE A 138 2.36 6.30 16.41
N SER A 139 2.02 6.68 15.17
CA SER A 139 0.72 6.34 14.60
C SER A 139 0.52 4.83 14.45
N LEU A 140 1.57 4.08 14.12
CA LEU A 140 1.53 2.63 13.98
C LEU A 140 1.37 1.94 15.34
N ILE A 141 2.14 2.34 16.34
CA ILE A 141 2.03 1.78 17.70
C ILE A 141 0.66 2.07 18.30
N LYS A 142 0.12 3.28 18.13
CA LYS A 142 -1.24 3.61 18.55
C LYS A 142 -2.28 2.71 17.88
N ALA A 143 -2.19 2.50 16.56
CA ALA A 143 -3.11 1.63 15.84
C ALA A 143 -3.04 0.18 16.35
N GLN A 144 -1.83 -0.34 16.58
CA GLN A 144 -1.62 -1.68 17.14
C GLN A 144 -2.19 -1.83 18.56
N GLN A 145 -2.01 -0.84 19.44
CA GLN A 145 -2.49 -0.89 20.83
C GLN A 145 -4.01 -0.72 20.90
N THR A 146 -4.55 0.24 20.16
CA THR A 146 -5.98 0.58 20.21
C THR A 146 -6.83 -0.35 19.36
N GLY A 147 -6.23 -1.09 18.43
CA GLY A 147 -6.93 -1.85 17.40
C GLY A 147 -7.52 -0.99 16.27
N LEU A 148 -7.45 0.35 16.34
CA LEU A 148 -8.07 1.26 15.37
C LEU A 148 -7.08 1.66 14.27
N TRP A 149 -7.36 1.24 13.04
CA TRP A 149 -6.46 1.47 11.90
C TRP A 149 -6.92 2.61 10.99
N HIS A 150 -8.23 2.73 10.77
CA HIS A 150 -8.81 3.73 9.87
C HIS A 150 -10.16 4.24 10.39
N ILE A 151 -10.40 5.53 10.18
CA ILE A 151 -11.67 6.22 10.41
C ILE A 151 -12.09 6.98 9.15
N ALA A 152 -13.38 7.14 8.94
CA ALA A 152 -13.94 8.00 7.92
C ALA A 152 -13.83 9.49 8.33
N PRO A 153 -13.96 10.43 7.39
CA PRO A 153 -13.97 11.86 7.68
C PRO A 153 -15.04 12.32 8.68
N ASP A 154 -16.15 11.59 8.77
CA ASP A 154 -17.24 11.86 9.72
C ASP A 154 -17.00 11.26 11.13
N GLY A 155 -15.86 10.58 11.33
CA GLY A 155 -15.49 9.95 12.59
C GLY A 155 -15.91 8.48 12.71
N THR A 156 -16.63 7.93 11.73
CA THR A 156 -17.03 6.51 11.73
C THR A 156 -15.79 5.61 11.67
N GLU A 157 -15.75 4.56 12.51
CA GLU A 157 -14.66 3.58 12.45
C GLU A 157 -14.80 2.69 11.21
N ILE A 158 -13.75 2.64 10.39
CA ILE A 158 -13.72 1.81 9.18
C ILE A 158 -13.09 0.45 9.49
N GLU A 159 -12.03 0.44 10.30
CA GLU A 159 -11.27 -0.77 10.58
C GLU A 159 -10.79 -0.80 12.04
N ARG A 160 -11.44 -1.68 12.82
CA ARG A 160 -11.06 -2.02 14.19
C ARG A 160 -10.82 -3.52 14.31
N VAL A 161 -9.58 -3.91 14.60
CA VAL A 161 -9.17 -5.32 14.69
C VAL A 161 -9.04 -5.83 16.13
N ALA A 162 -9.19 -4.94 17.12
CA ALA A 162 -9.14 -5.28 18.54
C ALA A 162 -10.01 -4.32 19.39
N PRO A 163 -10.44 -4.72 20.59
CA PRO A 163 -11.18 -3.86 21.51
C PRO A 163 -10.42 -2.56 21.79
N ALA A 164 -11.18 -1.45 21.94
CA ALA A 164 -10.60 -0.16 22.23
C ALA A 164 -9.81 -0.18 23.55
N GLN A 165 -8.59 0.34 23.51
CA GLN A 165 -7.70 0.46 24.67
C GLN A 165 -7.03 1.83 24.67
N GLU A 166 -6.75 2.36 25.85
CA GLU A 166 -5.99 3.60 25.99
C GLU A 166 -4.53 3.37 25.57
N PRO A 167 -4.02 4.10 24.56
CA PRO A 167 -2.66 3.90 24.09
C PRO A 167 -1.65 4.38 25.15
N ARG A 168 -0.55 3.65 25.31
CA ARG A 168 0.50 3.94 26.30
C ARG A 168 1.83 4.23 25.64
N TYR A 169 2.44 5.33 26.07
CA TYR A 169 3.77 5.74 25.63
C TYR A 169 4.82 4.72 26.08
N ASP A 170 5.72 4.36 25.16
CA ASP A 170 6.83 3.43 25.40
C ASP A 170 7.99 3.88 24.50
N PHE A 171 9.04 4.42 25.13
CA PHE A 171 10.19 4.99 24.42
C PHE A 171 10.91 3.94 23.57
N GLU A 172 11.26 2.78 24.16
CA GLU A 172 12.02 1.75 23.47
C GLU A 172 11.21 1.13 22.33
N ARG A 173 9.89 0.95 22.52
CA ARG A 173 9.01 0.49 21.43
C ARG A 173 8.95 1.51 20.29
N ILE A 174 8.81 2.81 20.57
CA ILE A 174 8.80 3.86 19.54
C ILE A 174 10.15 3.92 18.82
N LYS A 175 11.26 3.86 19.55
CA LYS A 175 12.62 3.86 19.00
C LYS A 175 12.85 2.68 18.06
N GLY A 176 12.48 1.47 18.49
CA GLY A 176 12.57 0.27 17.67
C GLY A 176 11.71 0.34 16.42
N GLU A 177 10.47 0.83 16.53
CA GLU A 177 9.57 0.97 15.39
C GLU A 177 10.03 2.06 14.40
N LEU A 178 10.56 3.18 14.91
CA LEU A 178 11.17 4.22 14.10
C LEU A 178 12.31 3.66 13.24
N ALA A 179 13.26 2.97 13.86
CA ALA A 179 14.40 2.37 13.16
C ALA A 179 13.96 1.35 12.09
N LYS A 180 12.93 0.53 12.38
CA LYS A 180 12.36 -0.40 11.39
C LYS A 180 11.75 0.32 10.19
N LEU A 181 10.95 1.37 10.44
CA LEU A 181 10.30 2.12 9.35
C LEU A 181 11.30 2.90 8.50
N GLU A 182 12.37 3.43 9.11
CA GLU A 182 13.50 4.03 8.39
C GLU A 182 14.23 2.98 7.53
N ALA A 183 14.50 1.79 8.07
CA ALA A 183 15.13 0.71 7.34
C ALA A 183 14.27 0.24 6.15
N TYR A 184 12.96 0.09 6.32
CA TYR A 184 12.07 -0.29 5.22
C TYR A 184 12.00 0.76 4.11
N ASP A 185 11.95 2.05 4.47
CA ASP A 185 11.94 3.15 3.49
C ASP A 185 13.27 3.20 2.70
N ALA A 186 14.39 3.06 3.39
CA ALA A 186 15.71 2.94 2.75
C ALA A 186 15.79 1.72 1.83
N ALA A 187 15.28 0.57 2.28
CA ALA A 187 15.28 -0.67 1.51
C ALA A 187 14.45 -0.59 0.23
N TRP A 188 13.37 0.19 0.19
CA TRP A 188 12.65 0.48 -1.05
C TRP A 188 13.53 1.23 -2.05
N ASN A 189 14.23 2.29 -1.61
CA ASN A 189 15.09 3.07 -2.49
C ASN A 189 16.28 2.26 -3.02
N ILE A 190 16.87 1.40 -2.18
CA ILE A 190 17.91 0.45 -2.60
C ILE A 190 17.36 -0.50 -3.66
N TRP A 191 16.17 -1.06 -3.44
CA TRP A 191 15.54 -1.96 -4.39
C TRP A 191 15.25 -1.28 -5.73
N PHE A 192 14.66 -0.07 -5.73
CA PHE A 192 14.42 0.68 -6.97
C PHE A 192 15.72 0.91 -7.76
N ALA A 193 16.81 1.28 -7.08
CA ALA A 193 18.10 1.48 -7.73
C ALA A 193 18.64 0.16 -8.33
N ALA A 194 18.59 -0.94 -7.58
CA ALA A 194 19.02 -2.26 -8.05
C ALA A 194 18.21 -2.75 -9.26
N GLN A 195 16.90 -2.46 -9.28
CA GLN A 195 15.99 -2.81 -10.37
C GLN A 195 15.98 -1.78 -11.52
N ARG A 196 16.72 -0.66 -11.39
CA ARG A 196 16.72 0.47 -12.33
C ARG A 196 15.31 1.05 -12.57
N ILE A 197 14.53 1.15 -11.51
CA ILE A 197 13.17 1.73 -11.50
C ILE A 197 13.25 3.19 -11.06
N THR A 198 12.58 4.08 -11.79
CA THR A 198 12.33 5.45 -11.35
C THR A 198 10.87 5.56 -10.92
N PRO A 199 10.55 5.53 -9.61
CA PRO A 199 9.17 5.56 -9.16
C PRO A 199 8.59 6.97 -9.17
N LEU A 200 7.27 7.08 -9.36
CA LEU A 200 6.51 8.28 -9.01
C LEU A 200 6.51 8.44 -7.49
N ARG A 201 7.03 9.56 -6.99
CA ARG A 201 7.18 9.78 -5.54
C ARG A 201 5.99 10.57 -5.00
N VAL A 202 5.33 10.00 -4.00
CA VAL A 202 4.20 10.62 -3.29
C VAL A 202 4.55 10.71 -1.81
N GLY A 203 4.52 11.93 -1.28
CA GLY A 203 4.72 12.17 0.16
C GLY A 203 3.37 12.17 0.89
N TYR A 204 3.31 11.48 2.03
CA TYR A 204 2.10 11.38 2.85
C TYR A 204 1.54 12.75 3.25
N ASP A 205 2.39 13.70 3.64
CA ASP A 205 1.92 15.00 4.11
C ASP A 205 1.24 15.78 2.98
N ARG A 206 1.73 15.66 1.74
CA ARG A 206 1.08 16.24 0.55
C ARG A 206 -0.21 15.49 0.20
N LEU A 207 -0.17 14.17 0.16
CA LEU A 207 -1.36 13.34 -0.08
C LEU A 207 -2.48 13.63 0.92
N SER A 208 -2.14 13.79 2.21
CA SER A 208 -3.12 14.05 3.26
C SER A 208 -3.65 15.48 3.24
N ALA A 209 -2.88 16.45 2.76
CA ALA A 209 -3.29 17.85 2.68
C ALA A 209 -4.15 18.14 1.44
N ASP A 210 -3.80 17.54 0.29
CA ASP A 210 -4.56 17.66 -0.95
C ASP A 210 -4.65 16.30 -1.67
N PRO A 211 -5.58 15.44 -1.23
CA PRO A 211 -5.77 14.12 -1.81
C PRO A 211 -6.23 14.18 -3.28
N ALA A 212 -6.93 15.26 -3.65
CA ALA A 212 -7.40 15.48 -5.02
C ALA A 212 -6.22 15.72 -5.97
N ALA A 213 -5.32 16.65 -5.64
CA ALA A 213 -4.14 16.92 -6.46
C ALA A 213 -3.25 15.68 -6.61
N ALA A 214 -3.06 14.90 -5.54
CA ALA A 214 -2.29 13.65 -5.60
C ALA A 214 -2.94 12.61 -6.54
N LEU A 215 -4.27 12.44 -6.47
CA LEU A 215 -4.99 11.52 -7.35
C LEU A 215 -4.90 11.95 -8.82
N LEU A 216 -5.11 13.24 -9.11
CA LEU A 216 -5.03 13.79 -10.46
C LEU A 216 -3.65 13.54 -11.10
N ALA A 217 -2.57 13.79 -10.35
CA ALA A 217 -1.20 13.56 -10.83
C ALA A 217 -0.92 12.07 -11.12
N ILE A 218 -1.50 11.15 -10.32
CA ILE A 218 -1.36 9.71 -10.56
C ILE A 218 -2.18 9.28 -11.78
N CYS A 219 -3.42 9.78 -11.94
CA CYS A 219 -4.24 9.51 -13.12
C CYS A 219 -3.55 9.98 -14.41
N GLU A 220 -2.95 11.18 -14.39
CA GLU A 220 -2.16 11.71 -15.50
C GLU A 220 -0.96 10.80 -15.83
N ALA A 221 -0.20 10.38 -14.81
CA ALA A 221 0.93 9.46 -15.00
C ALA A 221 0.49 8.09 -15.55
N LEU A 222 -0.68 7.60 -15.14
CA LEU A 222 -1.28 6.36 -15.65
C LEU A 222 -1.84 6.48 -17.08
N GLY A 223 -2.11 7.71 -17.54
CA GLY A 223 -2.81 7.95 -18.80
C GLY A 223 -4.30 7.59 -18.72
N VAL A 224 -4.90 7.58 -17.52
CA VAL A 224 -6.35 7.36 -17.35
C VAL A 224 -7.07 8.67 -17.16
N ARG A 225 -8.37 8.68 -17.51
CA ARG A 225 -9.21 9.85 -17.32
C ARG A 225 -9.35 10.15 -15.82
N PRO A 226 -8.89 11.32 -15.33
CA PRO A 226 -9.09 11.69 -13.94
C PRO A 226 -10.58 11.95 -13.64
N PRO A 227 -11.05 11.72 -12.40
CA PRO A 227 -12.35 12.21 -11.96
C PRO A 227 -12.35 13.74 -11.89
N ASN A 228 -13.54 14.36 -11.83
CA ASN A 228 -13.59 15.79 -11.55
C ASN A 228 -13.11 16.05 -10.12
N ALA A 229 -12.27 17.06 -9.92
CA ALA A 229 -11.73 17.39 -8.59
C ALA A 229 -12.83 17.60 -7.53
N GLY A 230 -13.97 18.17 -7.94
CA GLY A 230 -15.12 18.42 -7.08
C GLY A 230 -15.86 17.16 -6.60
N ASP A 231 -15.61 16.00 -7.21
CA ASP A 231 -16.22 14.71 -6.85
C ASP A 231 -15.32 13.87 -5.93
N ILE A 232 -14.06 14.27 -5.76
CA ILE A 232 -13.09 13.54 -4.95
C ILE A 232 -13.44 13.73 -3.47
N ARG A 233 -13.71 12.62 -2.78
CA ARG A 233 -13.96 12.59 -1.33
C ARG A 233 -12.98 11.61 -0.69
N PRO A 234 -12.08 12.06 0.21
CA PRO A 234 -11.20 11.16 0.94
C PRO A 234 -12.03 10.17 1.75
N GLY A 235 -11.83 8.87 1.52
CA GLY A 235 -12.55 7.83 2.28
C GLY A 235 -12.00 7.59 3.69
N VAL A 236 -10.86 8.20 4.04
CA VAL A 236 -10.15 7.97 5.29
C VAL A 236 -9.62 9.29 5.84
N ALA A 237 -9.75 9.51 7.15
CA ALA A 237 -9.22 10.69 7.84
C ALA A 237 -7.88 10.43 8.53
N LYS A 238 -7.18 11.51 8.86
CA LYS A 238 -5.92 11.49 9.61
C LYS A 238 -6.20 11.19 11.10
N LEU A 239 -5.48 10.21 11.65
CA LEU A 239 -5.60 9.77 13.06
C LEU A 239 -4.61 10.45 14.03
N ALA A 240 -3.86 11.46 13.56
CA ALA A 240 -2.96 12.19 14.44
C ALA A 240 -3.75 13.14 15.34
N ASP A 241 -3.50 13.09 16.64
CA ASP A 241 -4.21 13.85 17.69
C ASP A 241 -3.23 14.43 18.72
N GLU A 242 -3.77 15.01 19.79
CA GLU A 242 -2.99 15.58 20.91
C GLU A 242 -2.06 14.54 21.56
N THR A 243 -2.50 13.30 21.70
CA THR A 243 -1.70 12.19 22.22
C THR A 243 -0.49 11.91 21.32
N SER A 244 -0.66 11.94 19.99
CA SER A 244 0.46 11.81 19.06
C SER A 244 1.47 12.96 19.19
N LEU A 245 1.00 14.19 19.37
CA LEU A 245 1.88 15.34 19.60
C LEU A 245 2.65 15.21 20.92
N ASP A 246 1.97 14.75 21.97
CA ASP A 246 2.58 14.53 23.29
C ASP A 246 3.68 13.47 23.26
N TRP A 247 3.42 12.32 22.62
CA TRP A 247 4.42 11.26 22.49
C TRP A 247 5.65 11.71 21.69
N MET A 248 5.46 12.53 20.65
CA MET A 248 6.59 13.10 19.93
C MET A 248 7.44 14.02 20.81
N ARG A 249 6.83 14.79 21.72
CA ARG A 249 7.57 15.62 22.68
C ARG A 249 8.34 14.76 23.67
N ARG A 250 7.68 13.78 24.29
CA ARG A 250 8.31 12.85 25.26
C ARG A 250 9.48 12.10 24.63
N TYR A 251 9.29 11.55 23.43
CA TYR A 251 10.35 10.84 22.70
C TYR A 251 11.58 11.70 22.46
N ARG A 252 11.40 12.97 22.07
CA ARG A 252 12.52 13.88 21.83
C ARG A 252 13.27 14.24 23.11
N LEU A 253 12.57 14.36 24.24
CA LEU A 253 13.18 14.58 25.54
C LEU A 253 14.01 13.37 25.96
N ASP A 254 13.41 12.18 25.91
CA ASP A 254 14.05 10.91 26.30
C ASP A 254 15.24 10.58 25.39
N ALA A 255 15.18 10.91 24.09
CA ALA A 255 16.29 10.69 23.15
C ALA A 255 17.46 11.68 23.31
N SER A 256 17.26 12.77 24.06
CA SER A 256 18.26 13.82 24.29
C SER A 256 18.95 13.73 25.65
N GLY A 257 18.41 12.93 26.57
CA GLY A 257 18.99 12.62 27.89
C GLY A 257 19.86 11.37 27.85
#